data_AF-A0A7X3UXG9-F1
#
_entry.id   AF-A0A7X3UXG9-F1
#
_cell.length_a   1.000
_cell.length_b   1.000
_cell.length_c   1.000
_cell.angle_alpha   90.00
_cell.angle_beta   90.00
_cell.angle_gamma   90.00
#
_symmetry.space_group_name_H-M   'P 1'
#
loop_
_entity.id
_entity.type
_entity.pdbx_description
1 polymer ?
#
loop_
_entity_poly.entity_id
_entity_poly.type
_entity_poly.pdbx_seq_one_letter_code
_entity_poly.pdbx_strand_id
1 'polypeptide(L)'
;MAERPVEPLGAVQSGQGDSLGHLDLHAAGARGGGFDEPGGRDGVRGDELEPARLGGHPGRYDHRASGRLHRAPRGPVEAPVPDKLADCRVHGPGAELILVEGDSAAGPAKRGRDSEFMAILPLRGKIVNAAKASAKQVLDNAEAKAIFTAMGAGAGKAFDISAARYGRIVILCDADVDGSHIRCLLLTLIHRYMRELLVQGRVYSAQPPLFTARVGERTYRAYSDEERDRLTAQLARGKRKAENIKWQRFKGLGEMNTDELRHCALDPATRTLRRLTMADAEQAEAASEMFEVLMGSDVAQRRSYVIENSALVDADTLDI
;
A
#
# COMPACT_ATOMS: atom_id res chain seq x y z
N MET A 1 30.27 9.02 -49.47
CA MET A 1 29.49 7.76 -49.41
C MET A 1 28.57 7.88 -48.21
N ALA A 2 27.26 7.90 -48.45
CA ALA A 2 26.25 8.23 -47.45
C ALA A 2 26.01 7.08 -46.47
N GLU A 3 25.98 7.41 -45.18
CA GLU A 3 25.55 6.51 -44.10
C GLU A 3 24.04 6.28 -44.19
N ARG A 4 23.61 5.01 -44.09
CA ARG A 4 22.20 4.64 -44.01
C ARG A 4 21.71 4.82 -42.57
N PRO A 5 20.54 5.44 -42.34
CA PRO A 5 19.95 5.51 -41.01
C PRO A 5 19.41 4.14 -40.59
N VAL A 6 19.70 3.74 -39.35
CA VAL A 6 19.13 2.55 -38.72
C VAL A 6 17.76 2.93 -38.17
N GLU A 7 16.69 2.33 -38.70
CA GLU A 7 15.32 2.52 -38.21
C GLU A 7 15.13 1.90 -36.81
N PRO A 8 14.25 2.47 -35.97
CA PRO A 8 13.91 1.89 -34.67
C PRO A 8 13.03 0.65 -34.86
N LEU A 9 13.50 -0.49 -34.37
CA LEU A 9 12.73 -1.73 -34.35
C LEU A 9 11.56 -1.63 -33.36
N GLY A 10 10.41 -2.07 -33.85
CA GLY A 10 9.09 -1.83 -33.28
C GLY A 10 8.81 -2.57 -31.97
N ALA A 11 7.76 -2.06 -31.31
CA ALA A 11 7.13 -2.64 -30.15
C ALA A 11 6.73 -4.09 -30.43
N VAL A 12 7.28 -5.02 -29.64
CA VAL A 12 6.79 -6.39 -29.56
C VAL A 12 5.60 -6.39 -28.61
N GLN A 13 4.40 -6.56 -29.18
CA GLN A 13 3.24 -7.03 -28.44
C GLN A 13 3.52 -8.47 -27.99
N SER A 14 3.62 -8.72 -26.69
CA SER A 14 3.56 -10.07 -26.14
C SER A 14 2.14 -10.33 -25.63
N GLY A 15 1.38 -11.06 -26.46
CA GLY A 15 0.17 -11.75 -26.02
C GLY A 15 0.51 -12.99 -25.17
N GLN A 16 -0.41 -13.25 -24.24
CA GLN A 16 -0.86 -14.53 -23.68
C GLN A 16 0.09 -15.74 -23.71
N GLY A 17 0.33 -16.31 -22.52
CA GLY A 17 0.72 -17.72 -22.39
C GLY A 17 1.41 -18.05 -21.08
N ASP A 18 0.64 -18.69 -20.19
CA ASP A 18 1.05 -19.59 -19.09
C ASP A 18 1.76 -19.02 -17.87
N SER A 19 1.58 -19.56 -16.67
CA SER A 19 0.54 -20.32 -15.97
C SER A 19 1.17 -20.56 -14.58
N LEU A 20 0.38 -20.54 -13.51
CA LEU A 20 0.56 -21.28 -12.24
C LEU A 20 -0.13 -20.52 -11.09
N GLY A 21 -1.04 -21.23 -10.40
CA GLY A 21 -1.62 -20.81 -9.13
C GLY A 21 -3.15 -20.73 -9.07
N HIS A 22 -3.89 -21.56 -9.82
CA HIS A 22 -5.33 -21.69 -9.61
C HIS A 22 -5.59 -22.56 -8.37
N LEU A 23 -6.01 -21.94 -7.26
CA LEU A 23 -6.63 -22.64 -6.14
C LEU A 23 -8.14 -22.70 -6.41
N ASP A 24 -8.58 -23.81 -7.00
CA ASP A 24 -10.00 -24.16 -7.11
C ASP A 24 -10.51 -24.70 -5.77
N LEU A 25 -11.35 -23.93 -5.09
CA LEU A 25 -12.13 -24.38 -3.93
C LEU A 25 -13.58 -24.58 -4.38
N HIS A 26 -13.92 -25.80 -4.78
CA HIS A 26 -15.29 -26.24 -4.99
C HIS A 26 -16.06 -26.24 -3.65
N ALA A 27 -17.01 -25.31 -3.50
CA ALA A 27 -17.98 -25.31 -2.41
C ALA A 27 -19.12 -26.29 -2.73
N ALA A 28 -19.14 -27.44 -2.03
CA ALA A 28 -20.30 -28.33 -1.98
C ALA A 28 -21.35 -27.76 -1.00
N GLY A 29 -22.56 -27.56 -1.50
CA GLY A 29 -23.66 -26.97 -0.77
C GLY A 29 -24.32 -27.92 0.23
N ALA A 30 -24.73 -27.36 1.37
CA ALA A 30 -25.83 -27.85 2.19
C ALA A 30 -26.40 -26.68 3.02
N ARG A 31 -27.54 -26.12 2.59
CA ARG A 31 -28.42 -25.33 3.47
C ARG A 31 -29.86 -25.76 3.21
N GLY A 32 -30.47 -26.35 4.22
CA GLY A 32 -31.91 -26.63 4.30
C GLY A 32 -32.39 -26.35 5.72
N GLY A 33 -33.55 -25.69 5.84
CA GLY A 33 -34.26 -25.35 7.08
C GLY A 33 -33.75 -24.06 7.71
N GLY A 34 -34.52 -23.01 7.95
CA GLY A 34 -35.97 -22.90 8.16
C GLY A 34 -36.12 -22.04 9.41
N PHE A 35 -36.55 -20.79 9.25
CA PHE A 35 -36.87 -19.92 10.39
C PHE A 35 -38.12 -19.10 10.07
N ASP A 36 -39.12 -19.30 10.92
CA ASP A 36 -40.44 -18.71 10.94
C ASP A 36 -40.43 -17.20 11.21
N GLU A 37 -41.28 -16.48 10.50
CA GLU A 37 -41.77 -15.16 10.90
C GLU A 37 -42.83 -15.28 12.00
N PRO A 38 -43.03 -14.21 12.79
CA PRO A 38 -44.39 -13.83 13.12
C PRO A 38 -44.65 -12.36 12.78
N GLY A 39 -45.77 -12.16 12.06
CA GLY A 39 -46.38 -10.86 11.85
C GLY A 39 -47.52 -10.57 12.82
N GLY A 40 -47.94 -9.30 12.82
CA GLY A 40 -49.20 -8.80 13.39
C GLY A 40 -49.04 -8.01 14.70
N ARG A 41 -49.76 -6.92 14.98
CA ARG A 41 -50.46 -5.84 14.26
C ARG A 41 -51.09 -4.97 15.38
N ASP A 42 -51.49 -3.74 15.03
CA ASP A 42 -52.39 -2.84 15.76
C ASP A 42 -51.81 -2.18 17.03
N GLY A 43 -51.90 -0.88 17.30
CA GLY A 43 -52.64 0.23 16.71
C GLY A 43 -53.05 1.18 17.85
N VAL A 44 -53.12 2.48 17.55
CA VAL A 44 -54.07 3.47 18.12
C VAL A 44 -53.59 4.45 19.23
N ARG A 45 -53.66 5.76 18.87
CA ARG A 45 -53.94 7.03 19.62
C ARG A 45 -53.05 7.34 20.84
N GLY A 46 -52.40 8.50 20.98
CA GLY A 46 -52.88 9.86 20.76
C GLY A 46 -53.22 10.47 22.12
N ASP A 47 -52.38 11.35 22.66
CA ASP A 47 -52.79 12.59 23.33
C ASP A 47 -51.61 13.44 23.79
N GLU A 48 -51.83 14.73 23.62
CA GLU A 48 -50.96 15.88 23.68
C GLU A 48 -51.28 16.62 24.98
N LEU A 49 -50.32 16.77 25.92
CA LEU A 49 -50.49 17.65 27.09
C LEU A 49 -49.14 18.24 27.55
N GLU A 50 -48.95 19.52 27.27
CA GLU A 50 -48.04 20.48 27.93
C GLU A 50 -48.91 21.63 28.51
N PRO A 51 -48.42 22.54 29.36
CA PRO A 51 -47.39 22.46 30.41
C PRO A 51 -47.89 22.98 31.78
N ALA A 52 -47.22 22.62 32.88
CA ALA A 52 -47.42 23.26 34.19
C ALA A 52 -46.30 24.26 34.50
N ARG A 53 -46.67 25.53 34.68
CA ARG A 53 -45.81 26.63 35.14
C ARG A 53 -45.83 26.74 36.67
N LEU A 54 -44.66 26.70 37.31
CA LEU A 54 -44.32 27.30 38.63
C LEU A 54 -42.79 27.54 38.55
N GLY A 55 -42.16 28.71 38.77
CA GLY A 55 -42.45 29.85 39.63
C GLY A 55 -41.41 29.91 40.77
N GLY A 56 -40.30 30.66 40.62
CA GLY A 56 -39.34 30.92 41.72
C GLY A 56 -37.97 31.51 41.32
N HIS A 57 -37.78 32.82 41.54
CA HIS A 57 -36.52 33.61 41.45
C HIS A 57 -35.68 33.53 42.76
N PRO A 58 -34.51 34.19 42.93
CA PRO A 58 -33.44 34.60 42.00
C PRO A 58 -32.01 34.26 42.51
N GLY A 59 -31.10 33.84 41.63
CA GLY A 59 -29.67 33.67 41.95
C GLY A 59 -28.81 34.69 41.22
N ARG A 60 -28.13 35.56 41.98
CA ARG A 60 -27.18 36.56 41.49
C ARG A 60 -26.05 35.88 40.70
N TYR A 61 -25.87 36.27 39.43
CA TYR A 61 -24.66 35.97 38.67
C TYR A 61 -23.92 37.26 38.31
N ASP A 62 -22.63 37.21 38.57
CA ASP A 62 -21.65 38.28 38.47
C ASP A 62 -21.43 38.73 37.02
N HIS A 63 -21.55 40.04 36.78
CA HIS A 63 -21.20 40.68 35.53
C HIS A 63 -19.69 40.96 35.52
N ARG A 64 -18.88 40.03 34.99
CA ARG A 64 -17.51 40.30 34.48
C ARG A 64 -16.94 39.08 33.74
N ALA A 65 -17.26 38.96 32.45
CA ALA A 65 -16.41 38.25 31.49
C ALA A 65 -16.59 38.88 30.11
N SER A 66 -15.78 39.92 29.89
CA SER A 66 -15.55 40.57 28.60
C SER A 66 -15.28 39.55 27.49
N GLY A 67 -16.06 39.65 26.42
CA GLY A 67 -15.92 38.83 25.23
C GLY A 67 -14.53 38.96 24.59
N ARG A 68 -13.83 37.83 24.48
CA ARG A 68 -12.94 37.58 23.35
C ARG A 68 -13.60 36.51 22.50
N LEU A 69 -14.38 36.96 21.51
CA LEU A 69 -14.66 36.13 20.35
C LEU A 69 -13.30 35.80 19.74
N HIS A 70 -12.88 34.54 19.87
CA HIS A 70 -11.73 34.02 19.13
C HIS A 70 -12.04 34.22 17.65
N ARG A 71 -11.36 35.21 17.06
CA ARG A 71 -11.39 35.46 15.62
C ARG A 71 -10.94 34.17 14.93
N ALA A 72 -11.85 33.52 14.21
CA ALA A 72 -11.51 32.38 13.37
C ALA A 72 -10.31 32.76 12.47
N PRO A 73 -9.28 31.91 12.35
CA PRO A 73 -8.12 32.23 11.52
C PRO A 73 -8.60 32.47 10.09
N ARG A 74 -8.29 33.66 9.56
CA ARG A 74 -8.54 34.01 8.16
C ARG A 74 -7.30 33.63 7.36
N GLY A 75 -7.40 32.52 6.65
CA GLY A 75 -6.43 31.96 5.71
C GLY A 75 -6.96 30.61 5.22
N PRO A 76 -6.51 30.08 4.07
CA PRO A 76 -6.76 28.68 3.74
C PRO A 76 -6.28 27.85 4.93
N VAL A 77 -7.18 27.09 5.56
CA VAL A 77 -6.77 26.16 6.60
C VAL A 77 -5.99 25.07 5.88
N GLU A 78 -4.66 25.11 5.97
CA GLU A 78 -3.84 24.00 5.50
C GLU A 78 -4.35 22.74 6.20
N ALA A 79 -4.78 21.76 5.41
CA ALA A 79 -5.22 20.49 5.95
C ALA A 79 -4.09 19.92 6.81
N PRO A 80 -4.36 19.41 8.03
CA PRO A 80 -3.33 18.85 8.87
C PRO A 80 -2.56 17.79 8.08
N VAL A 81 -1.23 17.86 8.11
CA VAL A 81 -0.34 16.88 7.46
C VAL A 81 0.32 16.01 8.53
N PRO A 82 0.61 14.73 8.28
CA PRO A 82 1.31 13.90 9.24
C PRO A 82 2.75 14.38 9.45
N ASP A 83 3.24 14.45 10.69
CA ASP A 83 4.58 14.97 11.02
C ASP A 83 5.74 14.26 10.28
N LYS A 84 5.56 12.97 9.98
CA LYS A 84 6.56 12.15 9.31
C LYS A 84 6.53 12.25 7.77
N LEU A 85 5.50 12.87 7.21
CA LEU A 85 5.35 13.11 5.78
C LEU A 85 6.42 14.10 5.32
N ALA A 86 7.25 13.70 4.37
CA ALA A 86 7.95 14.68 3.55
C ALA A 86 7.04 15.01 2.37
N ASP A 87 6.42 16.17 2.37
CA ASP A 87 5.46 16.58 1.35
C ASP A 87 6.13 16.98 0.03
N CYS A 88 5.36 17.09 -1.06
CA CYS A 88 5.77 17.71 -2.32
C CYS A 88 5.20 19.12 -2.47
N ARG A 89 5.77 19.92 -3.39
CA ARG A 89 5.36 21.32 -3.59
C ARG A 89 4.06 21.44 -4.38
N VAL A 90 3.84 20.54 -5.34
CA VAL A 90 2.67 20.54 -6.22
C VAL A 90 1.81 19.31 -5.93
N HIS A 91 0.54 19.55 -5.66
CA HIS A 91 -0.49 18.52 -5.49
C HIS A 91 -1.33 18.37 -6.77
N GLY A 92 -2.00 17.22 -6.91
CA GLY A 92 -2.93 16.95 -8.01
C GLY A 92 -2.63 15.63 -8.75
N PRO A 93 -3.22 15.43 -9.94
CA PRO A 93 -3.15 14.14 -10.66
C PRO A 93 -1.74 13.67 -11.04
N GLY A 94 -0.80 14.59 -11.19
CA GLY A 94 0.61 14.29 -11.47
C GLY A 94 1.47 14.03 -10.23
N ALA A 95 0.93 14.30 -9.03
CA ALA A 95 1.66 14.11 -7.78
C ALA A 95 1.55 12.67 -7.26
N GLU A 96 2.58 12.20 -6.58
CA GLU A 96 2.71 10.82 -6.12
C GLU A 96 2.98 10.76 -4.62
N LEU A 97 2.22 9.92 -3.91
CA LEU A 97 2.52 9.55 -2.53
C LEU A 97 3.25 8.21 -2.52
N ILE A 98 4.52 8.23 -2.09
CA ILE A 98 5.33 7.03 -1.97
C ILE A 98 5.30 6.57 -0.51
N LEU A 99 4.71 5.40 -0.28
CA LEU A 99 4.69 4.72 1.01
C LEU A 99 5.97 3.88 1.12
N VAL A 100 6.85 4.23 2.05
CA VAL A 100 8.16 3.59 2.18
C VAL A 100 8.20 2.75 3.44
N GLU A 101 8.61 1.50 3.30
CA GLU A 101 8.86 0.61 4.42
C GLU A 101 10.06 1.06 5.27
N GLY A 102 9.81 1.33 6.55
CA GLY A 102 10.84 1.66 7.53
C GLY A 102 11.55 3.00 7.31
N ASP A 103 12.43 3.35 8.25
CA ASP A 103 13.27 4.55 8.14
C ASP A 103 14.52 4.33 7.27
N SER A 104 14.93 3.07 7.11
CA SER A 104 16.15 2.67 6.37
C SER A 104 16.15 3.17 4.93
N ALA A 105 15.04 2.97 4.21
CA ALA A 105 14.88 3.44 2.85
C ALA A 105 14.32 4.88 2.76
N ALA A 106 13.65 5.35 3.82
CA ALA A 106 13.02 6.67 3.82
C ALA A 106 14.01 7.83 3.68
N GLY A 107 15.18 7.75 4.32
CA GLY A 107 16.21 8.79 4.23
C GLY A 107 16.72 8.99 2.79
N PRO A 108 17.25 7.93 2.15
CA PRO A 108 17.60 7.95 0.73
C PRO A 108 16.42 8.36 -0.17
N ALA A 109 15.20 7.86 0.08
CA ALA A 109 14.02 8.22 -0.72
C ALA A 109 13.72 9.71 -0.66
N LYS A 110 13.78 10.33 0.52
CA LYS A 110 13.58 11.77 0.71
C LYS A 110 14.60 12.62 -0.05
N ARG A 111 15.85 12.17 -0.14
CA ARG A 111 16.93 12.88 -0.85
C ARG A 111 16.89 12.66 -2.36
N GLY A 112 16.51 11.47 -2.81
CA GLY A 112 16.54 11.07 -4.23
C GLY A 112 15.29 11.43 -5.02
N ARG A 113 14.18 11.78 -4.35
CA ARG A 113 12.91 12.10 -5.02
C ARG A 113 12.96 13.42 -5.77
N ASP A 114 12.04 13.56 -6.73
CA ASP A 114 11.64 14.88 -7.21
C ASP A 114 10.66 15.51 -6.20
N SER A 115 11.15 16.44 -5.38
CA SER A 115 10.34 17.10 -4.35
C SER A 115 9.21 17.97 -4.91
N GLU A 116 9.24 18.26 -6.22
CA GLU A 116 8.17 19.02 -6.85
C GLU A 116 6.85 18.23 -6.84
N PHE A 117 6.90 16.92 -7.16
CA PHE A 117 5.71 16.09 -7.36
C PHE A 117 5.65 14.82 -6.49
N MET A 118 6.73 14.43 -5.79
CA MET A 118 6.76 13.18 -5.02
C MET A 118 6.80 13.45 -3.51
N ALA A 119 5.80 12.97 -2.79
CA ALA A 119 5.77 12.91 -1.34
C ALA A 119 6.28 11.55 -0.83
N ILE A 120 6.98 11.55 0.31
CA ILE A 120 7.48 10.33 0.96
C ILE A 120 6.82 10.21 2.33
N LEU A 121 6.11 9.11 2.56
CA LEU A 121 5.53 8.75 3.85
C LEU A 121 6.18 7.47 4.39
N PRO A 122 7.10 7.58 5.37
CA PRO A 122 7.72 6.42 6.00
C PRO A 122 6.72 5.68 6.88
N LEU A 123 6.69 4.35 6.80
CA LEU A 123 5.88 3.48 7.64
C LEU A 123 6.77 2.89 8.75
N ARG A 124 6.53 3.27 10.00
CA ARG A 124 7.37 2.91 11.15
C ARG A 124 6.70 1.90 12.08
N GLY A 125 5.37 1.98 12.16
CA GLY A 125 4.56 1.07 12.95
C GLY A 125 3.99 -0.08 12.14
N LYS A 126 3.35 -1.01 12.86
CA LYS A 126 2.57 -2.08 12.23
C LYS A 126 1.33 -1.50 11.54
N ILE A 127 1.18 -1.82 10.26
CA ILE A 127 -0.05 -1.55 9.53
C ILE A 127 -1.15 -2.43 10.12
N VAL A 128 -2.29 -1.82 10.40
CA VAL A 128 -3.47 -2.56 10.88
C VAL A 128 -3.97 -3.49 9.77
N ASN A 129 -4.29 -4.74 10.13
CA ASN A 129 -5.01 -5.62 9.22
C ASN A 129 -6.45 -5.11 9.06
N ALA A 130 -6.66 -4.34 8.00
CA ALA A 130 -7.93 -3.70 7.72
C ALA A 130 -9.04 -4.67 7.33
N ALA A 131 -8.75 -5.93 6.98
CA ALA A 131 -9.77 -6.94 6.71
C ALA A 131 -10.48 -7.36 8.02
N LYS A 132 -9.70 -7.58 9.09
CA LYS A 132 -10.21 -8.05 10.40
C LYS A 132 -10.56 -6.94 11.38
N ALA A 133 -9.82 -5.84 11.36
CA ALA A 133 -10.00 -4.76 12.33
C ALA A 133 -11.35 -4.04 12.13
N SER A 134 -11.97 -3.65 13.25
CA SER A 134 -13.14 -2.77 13.22
C SER A 134 -12.78 -1.40 12.66
N ALA A 135 -13.78 -0.67 12.13
CA ALA A 135 -13.58 0.67 11.60
C ALA A 135 -12.89 1.61 12.62
N LYS A 136 -13.28 1.51 13.90
CA LYS A 136 -12.64 2.28 14.99
C LYS A 136 -11.16 1.93 15.13
N GLN A 137 -10.79 0.65 15.16
CA GLN A 137 -9.39 0.23 15.28
C GLN A 137 -8.54 0.67 14.09
N VAL A 138 -9.10 0.61 12.87
CA VAL A 138 -8.39 1.12 11.68
C VAL A 138 -8.21 2.63 11.79
N LEU A 139 -9.29 3.35 12.10
CA LEU A 139 -9.23 4.79 12.26
C LEU A 139 -8.38 5.23 13.42
N ASP A 140 -8.13 4.39 14.44
CA ASP A 140 -7.26 4.67 15.59
C ASP A 140 -5.78 4.35 15.34
N ASN A 141 -5.47 3.49 14.36
CA ASN A 141 -4.11 3.11 14.00
C ASN A 141 -3.33 4.32 13.42
N ALA A 142 -2.16 4.61 14.00
CA ALA A 142 -1.36 5.78 13.64
C ALA A 142 -0.90 5.78 12.17
N GLU A 143 -0.58 4.60 11.61
CA GLU A 143 -0.14 4.45 10.23
C GLU A 143 -1.30 4.69 9.25
N ALA A 144 -2.46 4.09 9.51
CA ALA A 144 -3.67 4.32 8.72
C ALA A 144 -4.13 5.79 8.78
N LYS A 145 -4.15 6.41 9.98
CA LYS A 145 -4.39 7.85 10.14
C LYS A 145 -3.44 8.67 9.29
N ALA A 146 -2.13 8.38 9.35
CA ALA A 146 -1.15 9.11 8.58
C ALA A 146 -1.38 9.00 7.07
N ILE A 147 -1.74 7.81 6.56
CA ILE A 147 -2.04 7.61 5.15
C ILE A 147 -3.28 8.41 4.72
N PHE A 148 -4.39 8.32 5.48
CA PHE A 148 -5.62 9.04 5.15
C PHE A 148 -5.43 10.56 5.19
N THR A 149 -4.76 11.04 6.23
CA THR A 149 -4.43 12.46 6.40
C THR A 149 -3.48 12.96 5.31
N ALA A 150 -2.48 12.16 4.92
CA ALA A 150 -1.61 12.50 3.79
C ALA A 150 -2.42 12.62 2.50
N MET A 151 -3.28 11.65 2.19
CA MET A 151 -4.10 11.67 0.98
C MET A 151 -5.08 12.86 0.94
N GLY A 152 -5.57 13.31 2.09
CA GLY A 152 -6.42 14.51 2.21
C GLY A 152 -7.83 14.36 1.59
N ALA A 153 -8.22 13.14 1.24
CA ALA A 153 -9.45 12.80 0.53
C ALA A 153 -10.54 12.18 1.42
N GLY A 154 -10.34 12.13 2.75
CA GLY A 154 -11.20 11.33 3.63
C GLY A 154 -10.89 9.83 3.55
N ALA A 155 -11.82 9.00 4.04
CA ALA A 155 -11.69 7.55 4.06
C ALA A 155 -13.05 6.84 4.08
N GLY A 156 -13.11 5.63 3.54
CA GLY A 156 -14.31 4.79 3.50
C GLY A 156 -15.44 5.47 2.75
N LYS A 157 -16.62 5.59 3.38
CA LYS A 157 -17.80 6.22 2.78
C LYS A 157 -17.63 7.72 2.50
N ALA A 158 -16.70 8.38 3.19
CA ALA A 158 -16.40 9.80 3.02
C ALA A 158 -15.18 10.03 2.11
N PHE A 159 -14.67 8.99 1.45
CA PHE A 159 -13.56 9.13 0.52
C PHE A 159 -14.02 9.83 -0.76
N ASP A 160 -13.33 10.91 -1.12
CA ASP A 160 -13.54 11.66 -2.36
C ASP A 160 -12.22 11.78 -3.12
N ILE A 161 -12.10 11.01 -4.21
CA ILE A 161 -10.91 11.01 -5.05
C ILE A 161 -10.61 12.36 -5.72
N SER A 162 -11.60 13.23 -5.88
CA SER A 162 -11.41 14.56 -6.47
C SER A 162 -10.68 15.52 -5.53
N ALA A 163 -10.82 15.31 -4.21
CA ALA A 163 -10.11 16.03 -3.17
C ALA A 163 -8.70 15.45 -2.87
N ALA A 164 -8.32 14.34 -3.52
CA ALA A 164 -7.04 13.69 -3.28
C ALA A 164 -5.86 14.59 -3.65
N ARG A 165 -4.95 14.77 -2.69
CA ARG A 165 -3.73 15.56 -2.87
C ARG A 165 -2.75 14.94 -3.84
N TYR A 166 -2.76 13.61 -3.95
CA TYR A 166 -1.88 12.85 -4.82
C TYR A 166 -2.71 12.05 -5.82
N GLY A 167 -2.32 12.12 -7.08
CA GLY A 167 -2.96 11.37 -8.15
C GLY A 167 -2.68 9.88 -8.10
N ARG A 168 -1.58 9.46 -7.43
CA ARG A 168 -1.18 8.05 -7.33
C ARG A 168 -0.55 7.72 -5.98
N ILE A 169 -0.69 6.46 -5.58
CA ILE A 169 0.06 5.86 -4.47
C ILE A 169 1.06 4.86 -5.04
N VAL A 170 2.32 4.95 -4.61
CA VAL A 170 3.38 3.97 -4.93
C VAL A 170 3.83 3.32 -3.63
N ILE A 171 3.69 2.00 -3.54
CA ILE A 171 4.16 1.18 -2.42
C ILE A 171 5.60 0.77 -2.72
N LEU A 172 6.52 1.19 -1.85
CA LEU A 172 7.94 0.89 -1.90
C LEU A 172 8.33 0.08 -0.65
N CYS A 173 8.31 -1.24 -0.82
CA CYS A 173 8.63 -2.24 0.21
C CYS A 173 9.79 -3.11 -0.25
N ASP A 174 10.41 -3.82 0.70
CA ASP A 174 11.51 -4.74 0.43
C ASP A 174 11.02 -5.96 -0.38
N ALA A 175 11.94 -6.56 -1.14
CA ALA A 175 11.68 -7.71 -2.02
C ALA A 175 11.78 -9.03 -1.24
N ASP A 176 11.17 -9.08 -0.06
CA ASP A 176 11.17 -10.23 0.84
C ASP A 176 9.74 -10.57 1.31
N VAL A 177 9.65 -11.50 2.27
CA VAL A 177 8.38 -11.97 2.83
C VAL A 177 7.68 -10.90 3.67
N ASP A 178 8.44 -10.06 4.37
CA ASP A 178 7.92 -9.02 5.26
C ASP A 178 7.37 -7.84 4.44
N GLY A 179 8.11 -7.39 3.42
CA GLY A 179 7.64 -6.39 2.46
C GLY A 179 6.41 -6.87 1.67
N SER A 180 6.32 -8.19 1.39
CA SER A 180 5.11 -8.78 0.80
C SER A 180 3.90 -8.76 1.73
N HIS A 181 4.12 -9.01 3.03
CA HIS A 181 3.07 -8.89 4.03
C HIS A 181 2.62 -7.43 4.21
N ILE A 182 3.55 -6.47 4.31
CA ILE A 182 3.21 -5.05 4.42
C ILE A 182 2.43 -4.57 3.19
N ARG A 183 2.84 -4.99 2.00
CA ARG A 183 2.11 -4.69 0.75
C ARG A 183 0.69 -5.23 0.78
N CYS A 184 0.47 -6.43 1.32
CA CYS A 184 -0.85 -7.02 1.51
C CYS A 184 -1.72 -6.18 2.46
N LEU A 185 -1.17 -5.77 3.61
CA LEU A 185 -1.87 -4.93 4.59
C LEU A 185 -2.22 -3.53 4.03
N LEU A 186 -1.31 -2.94 3.27
CA LEU A 186 -1.57 -1.65 2.60
C LEU A 186 -2.63 -1.80 1.53
N LEU A 187 -2.57 -2.86 0.73
CA LEU A 187 -3.53 -3.08 -0.34
C LEU A 187 -4.94 -3.32 0.19
N THR A 188 -5.09 -4.10 1.28
CA THR A 188 -6.39 -4.29 1.96
C THR A 188 -6.92 -2.99 2.58
N LEU A 189 -6.04 -2.18 3.18
CA LEU A 189 -6.42 -0.86 3.70
C LEU A 189 -6.94 0.06 2.58
N ILE A 190 -6.20 0.15 1.47
CA ILE A 190 -6.58 0.95 0.31
C ILE A 190 -7.88 0.42 -0.31
N HIS A 191 -8.04 -0.90 -0.43
CA HIS A 191 -9.25 -1.53 -0.95
C HIS A 191 -10.48 -1.14 -0.15
N ARG A 192 -10.40 -1.19 1.19
CA ARG A 192 -11.55 -0.96 2.06
C ARG A 192 -11.87 0.53 2.27
N TYR A 193 -10.86 1.40 2.28
CA TYR A 193 -11.03 2.81 2.67
C TYR A 193 -10.74 3.83 1.56
N MET A 194 -10.10 3.44 0.47
CA MET A 194 -9.75 4.33 -0.66
C MET A 194 -9.97 3.63 -2.00
N ARG A 195 -11.06 2.83 -2.08
CA ARG A 195 -11.34 1.88 -3.17
C ARG A 195 -11.22 2.49 -4.57
N GLU A 196 -11.68 3.73 -4.74
CA GLU A 196 -11.67 4.40 -6.05
C GLU A 196 -10.25 4.58 -6.62
N LEU A 197 -9.21 4.64 -5.79
CA LEU A 197 -7.82 4.67 -6.26
C LEU A 197 -7.46 3.38 -7.02
N LEU A 198 -7.91 2.22 -6.54
CA LEU A 198 -7.68 0.94 -7.23
C LEU A 198 -8.51 0.84 -8.49
N VAL A 199 -9.79 1.22 -8.41
CA VAL A 199 -10.71 1.20 -9.57
C VAL A 199 -10.17 2.07 -10.71
N GLN A 200 -9.60 3.24 -10.39
CA GLN A 200 -9.00 4.14 -11.39
C GLN A 200 -7.55 3.77 -11.75
N GLY A 201 -6.99 2.68 -11.23
CA GLY A 201 -5.63 2.22 -11.53
C GLY A 201 -4.54 3.20 -11.07
N ARG A 202 -4.74 3.82 -9.91
CA ARG A 202 -3.85 4.84 -9.31
C ARG A 202 -2.92 4.28 -8.22
N VAL A 203 -2.94 2.97 -8.00
CA VAL A 203 -2.11 2.31 -6.98
C VAL A 203 -1.07 1.42 -7.66
N TYR A 204 0.18 1.56 -7.23
CA TYR A 204 1.33 0.90 -7.82
C TYR A 204 2.21 0.29 -6.74
N SER A 205 2.95 -0.75 -7.10
CA SER A 205 4.07 -1.27 -6.33
C SER A 205 5.34 -1.03 -7.14
N ALA A 206 6.34 -0.42 -6.51
CA ALA A 206 7.67 -0.29 -7.11
C ALA A 206 8.31 -1.68 -7.22
N GLN A 207 9.04 -1.91 -8.30
CA GLN A 207 9.76 -3.16 -8.57
C GLN A 207 11.24 -2.82 -8.71
N PRO A 208 11.99 -2.67 -7.61
CA PRO A 208 13.44 -2.48 -7.68
C PRO A 208 14.14 -3.76 -8.18
N PRO A 209 15.35 -3.66 -8.75
CA PRO A 209 16.11 -4.84 -9.20
C PRO A 209 16.63 -5.64 -8.01
N LEU A 210 16.73 -6.96 -8.20
CA LEU A 210 17.34 -7.89 -7.23
C LEU A 210 18.86 -7.84 -7.27
N PHE A 211 19.43 -7.56 -8.44
CA PHE A 211 20.88 -7.55 -8.64
C PHE A 211 21.35 -6.29 -9.37
N THR A 212 22.54 -5.82 -9.03
CA THR A 212 23.28 -4.81 -9.77
C THR A 212 24.71 -5.27 -10.04
N ALA A 213 25.26 -4.93 -11.20
CA ALA A 213 26.66 -5.16 -11.53
C ALA A 213 27.23 -3.97 -12.28
N ARG A 214 28.41 -3.51 -11.88
CA ARG A 214 29.15 -2.49 -12.62
C ARG A 214 30.18 -3.14 -13.53
N VAL A 215 30.09 -2.88 -14.82
CA VAL A 215 31.02 -3.39 -15.82
C VAL A 215 31.56 -2.22 -16.65
N GLY A 216 32.80 -1.83 -16.35
CA GLY A 216 33.38 -0.59 -16.86
C GLY A 216 32.66 0.62 -16.26
N GLU A 217 32.15 1.50 -17.12
CA GLU A 217 31.37 2.68 -16.70
C GLU A 217 29.86 2.43 -16.64
N ARG A 218 29.39 1.29 -17.16
CA ARG A 218 27.97 0.96 -17.24
C ARG A 218 27.52 0.13 -16.03
N THR A 219 26.33 0.44 -15.54
CA THR A 219 25.65 -0.33 -14.49
C THR A 219 24.55 -1.17 -15.14
N TYR A 220 24.59 -2.48 -14.87
CA TYR A 220 23.60 -3.46 -15.31
C TYR A 220 22.76 -3.87 -14.11
N ARG A 221 21.48 -4.12 -14.35
CA ARG A 221 20.50 -4.48 -13.32
C ARG A 221 19.74 -5.71 -13.79
N ALA A 222 19.43 -6.60 -12.85
CA ALA A 222 18.60 -7.76 -13.11
C ALA A 222 17.49 -7.85 -12.06
N TYR A 223 16.29 -8.19 -12.51
CA TYR A 223 15.08 -8.33 -11.71
C TYR A 223 14.78 -9.79 -11.36
N SER A 224 15.50 -10.74 -11.95
CA SER A 224 15.45 -12.16 -11.61
C SER A 224 16.82 -12.83 -11.71
N ASP A 225 16.96 -14.02 -11.12
CA ASP A 225 18.16 -14.85 -11.28
C ASP A 225 18.39 -15.24 -12.75
N GLU A 226 17.33 -15.55 -13.50
CA GLU A 226 17.42 -15.86 -14.94
C GLU A 226 17.89 -14.67 -15.75
N GLU A 227 17.41 -13.46 -15.43
CA GLU A 227 17.85 -12.24 -16.10
C GLU A 227 19.33 -11.95 -15.79
N ARG A 228 19.76 -12.14 -14.53
CA ARG A 228 21.17 -12.02 -14.14
C ARG A 228 22.04 -12.96 -14.96
N ASP A 229 21.63 -14.21 -15.10
CA ASP A 229 22.40 -15.23 -15.81
C ASP A 229 22.45 -14.96 -17.31
N ARG A 230 21.33 -14.52 -17.90
CA ARG A 230 21.27 -14.05 -19.31
C ARG A 230 22.19 -12.86 -19.54
N LEU A 231 22.16 -11.84 -18.67
CA LEU A 231 23.03 -10.67 -18.76
C LEU A 231 24.50 -11.04 -18.59
N THR A 232 24.80 -11.95 -17.66
CA THR A 232 26.16 -12.47 -17.46
C THR A 232 26.67 -13.14 -18.73
N ALA A 233 25.86 -14.03 -19.34
CA ALA A 233 26.21 -14.69 -20.60
C ALA A 233 26.41 -13.69 -21.74
N GLN A 234 25.55 -12.67 -21.86
CA GLN A 234 25.69 -11.62 -22.89
C GLN A 234 26.97 -10.80 -22.71
N LEU A 235 27.29 -10.40 -21.48
CA LEU A 235 28.48 -9.62 -21.16
C LEU A 235 29.78 -10.44 -21.28
N ALA A 236 29.68 -11.75 -21.13
CA ALA A 236 30.78 -12.69 -21.29
C ALA A 236 31.08 -13.07 -22.76
N ARG A 237 30.19 -12.78 -23.72
CA ARG A 237 30.41 -13.06 -25.16
C ARG A 237 31.59 -12.28 -25.80
N GLY A 238 32.25 -11.39 -25.06
CA GLY A 238 33.48 -10.70 -25.47
C GLY A 238 34.76 -11.33 -24.88
N LYS A 239 35.86 -10.57 -24.79
CA LYS A 239 37.10 -10.99 -24.09
C LYS A 239 36.97 -11.07 -22.57
N ARG A 240 35.77 -10.84 -22.01
CA ARG A 240 35.53 -10.77 -20.57
C ARG A 240 35.04 -12.12 -20.06
N LYS A 241 35.71 -12.68 -19.06
CA LYS A 241 35.26 -13.88 -18.37
C LYS A 241 34.02 -13.59 -17.52
N ALA A 242 33.06 -14.51 -17.50
CA ALA A 242 31.84 -14.40 -16.69
C ALA A 242 32.15 -14.22 -15.19
N GLU A 243 33.16 -14.94 -14.68
CA GLU A 243 33.66 -14.87 -13.29
C GLU A 243 34.07 -13.44 -12.85
N ASN A 244 34.42 -12.57 -13.80
CA ASN A 244 34.85 -11.20 -13.50
C ASN A 244 33.66 -10.23 -13.35
N ILE A 245 32.43 -10.68 -13.61
CA ILE A 245 31.22 -9.87 -13.45
C ILE A 245 30.71 -10.07 -12.02
N LYS A 246 31.00 -9.09 -11.16
CA LYS A 246 30.58 -9.11 -9.76
C LYS A 246 29.17 -8.52 -9.64
N TRP A 247 28.20 -9.39 -9.38
CA TRP A 247 26.84 -9.00 -9.03
C TRP A 247 26.73 -8.77 -7.52
N GLN A 248 26.18 -7.63 -7.14
CA GLN A 248 25.68 -7.35 -5.81
C GLN A 248 24.19 -7.66 -5.79
N ARG A 249 23.77 -8.52 -4.85
CA ARG A 249 22.35 -8.80 -4.59
C ARG A 249 21.87 -7.85 -3.50
N PHE A 250 20.75 -7.17 -3.75
CA PHE A 250 20.07 -6.38 -2.73
C PHE A 250 19.13 -7.29 -1.94
N LYS A 251 19.23 -7.27 -0.61
CA LYS A 251 18.25 -7.97 0.26
C LYS A 251 17.12 -7.04 0.70
N GLY A 252 17.44 -5.77 0.95
CA GLY A 252 16.46 -4.73 1.28
C GLY A 252 16.81 -3.39 0.64
N LEU A 253 15.83 -2.50 0.57
CA LEU A 253 15.95 -1.16 0.00
C LEU A 253 16.96 -0.29 0.77
N GLY A 254 17.19 -0.58 2.06
CA GLY A 254 18.15 0.12 2.90
C GLY A 254 19.63 -0.08 2.50
N GLU A 255 19.93 -1.10 1.68
CA GLU A 255 21.28 -1.34 1.16
C GLU A 255 21.61 -0.45 -0.05
N MET A 256 20.59 0.17 -0.66
CA MET A 256 20.78 1.03 -1.82
C MET A 256 21.23 2.42 -1.39
N ASN A 257 22.20 2.97 -2.11
CA ASN A 257 22.51 4.39 -1.96
C ASN A 257 21.40 5.26 -2.60
N THR A 258 21.49 6.58 -2.40
CA THR A 258 20.44 7.51 -2.86
C THR A 258 20.28 7.53 -4.38
N ASP A 259 21.38 7.44 -5.14
CA ASP A 259 21.33 7.46 -6.60
C ASP A 259 20.78 6.15 -7.17
N GLU A 260 21.13 5.02 -6.54
CA GLU A 260 20.58 3.71 -6.88
C GLU A 260 19.08 3.66 -6.63
N LEU A 261 18.64 4.05 -5.43
CA LEU A 261 17.21 4.08 -5.10
C LEU A 261 16.45 5.04 -6.02
N ARG A 262 17.01 6.22 -6.31
CA ARG A 262 16.43 7.17 -7.27
C ARG A 262 16.20 6.50 -8.62
N HIS A 263 17.24 5.94 -9.21
CA HIS A 263 17.14 5.33 -10.54
C HIS A 263 16.21 4.11 -10.56
N CYS A 264 16.21 3.30 -9.51
CA CYS A 264 15.47 2.05 -9.49
C CYS A 264 13.98 2.23 -9.15
N ALA A 265 13.66 3.17 -8.25
CA ALA A 265 12.34 3.26 -7.64
C ALA A 265 11.65 4.63 -7.77
N LEU A 266 12.39 5.72 -8.00
CA LEU A 266 11.83 7.08 -7.93
C LEU A 266 11.74 7.76 -9.30
N ASP A 267 12.77 7.65 -10.13
CA ASP A 267 12.85 8.32 -11.43
C ASP A 267 11.82 7.74 -12.42
N PRO A 268 10.83 8.53 -12.87
CA PRO A 268 9.76 8.04 -13.76
C PRO A 268 10.27 7.53 -15.11
N ALA A 269 11.47 7.96 -15.55
CA ALA A 269 12.05 7.54 -16.82
C ALA A 269 12.69 6.15 -16.75
N THR A 270 13.11 5.70 -15.56
CA THR A 270 13.91 4.47 -15.41
C THR A 270 13.31 3.43 -14.48
N ARG A 271 12.38 3.82 -13.59
CA ARG A 271 11.77 2.89 -12.62
C ARG A 271 10.75 1.98 -13.29
N THR A 272 10.57 0.81 -12.70
CA THR A 272 9.51 -0.14 -13.06
C THR A 272 8.43 -0.13 -11.99
N LEU A 273 7.19 0.11 -12.38
CA LEU A 273 6.03 0.07 -11.50
C LEU A 273 5.06 -1.03 -11.95
N ARG A 274 4.67 -1.91 -11.03
CA ARG A 274 3.55 -2.82 -11.23
C ARG A 274 2.26 -2.13 -10.77
N ARG A 275 1.30 -1.94 -11.68
CA ARG A 275 -0.03 -1.44 -11.31
C ARG A 275 -0.77 -2.52 -10.51
N LEU A 276 -1.33 -2.14 -9.37
CA LEU A 276 -2.17 -3.02 -8.55
C LEU A 276 -3.62 -2.89 -9.00
N THR A 277 -4.30 -4.03 -9.09
CA THR A 277 -5.67 -4.15 -9.59
C THR A 277 -6.66 -4.49 -8.48
N MET A 278 -7.95 -4.46 -8.80
CA MET A 278 -9.00 -4.95 -7.90
C MET A 278 -8.83 -6.45 -7.59
N ALA A 279 -8.42 -7.25 -8.57
CA ALA A 279 -8.17 -8.68 -8.37
C ALA A 279 -7.01 -8.91 -7.39
N ASP A 280 -5.94 -8.10 -7.47
CA ASP A 280 -4.85 -8.15 -6.48
C ASP A 280 -5.37 -7.81 -5.07
N ALA A 281 -6.30 -6.87 -4.96
CA ALA A 281 -6.87 -6.46 -3.69
C ALA A 281 -7.77 -7.54 -3.05
N GLU A 282 -8.59 -8.21 -3.86
CA GLU A 282 -9.41 -9.35 -3.43
C GLU A 282 -8.52 -10.52 -2.97
N GLN A 283 -7.45 -10.80 -3.72
CA GLN A 283 -6.46 -11.82 -3.34
C GLN A 283 -5.75 -11.45 -2.03
N ALA A 284 -5.37 -10.18 -1.85
CA ALA A 284 -4.76 -9.71 -0.61
C ALA A 284 -5.69 -9.82 0.60
N GLU A 285 -7.00 -9.58 0.41
CA GLU A 285 -8.00 -9.76 1.45
C GLU A 285 -8.13 -11.23 1.86
N ALA A 286 -8.24 -12.14 0.88
CA ALA A 286 -8.25 -13.58 1.15
C ALA A 286 -6.94 -14.07 1.81
N ALA A 287 -5.78 -13.59 1.33
CA ALA A 287 -4.48 -13.93 1.90
C ALA A 287 -4.32 -13.39 3.33
N SER A 288 -4.94 -12.27 3.66
CA SER A 288 -4.89 -11.68 5.01
C SER A 288 -5.53 -12.57 6.07
N GLU A 289 -6.52 -13.40 5.71
CA GLU A 289 -7.07 -14.42 6.61
C GLU A 289 -6.02 -15.52 6.88
N MET A 290 -5.32 -15.96 5.84
CA MET A 290 -4.26 -16.97 5.96
C MET A 290 -3.07 -16.47 6.78
N PHE A 291 -2.69 -15.20 6.64
CA PHE A 291 -1.63 -14.60 7.45
C PHE A 291 -1.95 -14.63 8.94
N GLU A 292 -3.21 -14.50 9.35
CA GLU A 292 -3.58 -14.62 10.76
C GLU A 292 -3.41 -16.06 11.26
N VAL A 293 -3.78 -17.04 10.44
CA VAL A 293 -3.56 -18.46 10.79
C VAL A 293 -2.07 -18.74 10.98
N LEU A 294 -1.23 -18.23 10.09
CA LEU A 294 0.21 -18.50 10.07
C LEU A 294 1.04 -17.60 10.99
N MET A 295 0.61 -16.38 11.26
CA MET A 295 1.41 -15.36 11.96
C MET A 295 0.67 -14.72 13.15
N GLY A 296 -0.57 -15.15 13.41
CA GLY A 296 -1.39 -14.67 14.52
C GLY A 296 -0.96 -15.21 15.87
N SER A 297 -1.68 -14.78 16.91
CA SER A 297 -1.42 -15.16 18.30
C SER A 297 -1.89 -16.57 18.66
N ASP A 298 -2.78 -17.17 17.86
CA ASP A 298 -3.28 -18.52 18.10
C ASP A 298 -2.25 -19.58 17.65
N VAL A 299 -1.42 -19.97 18.60
CA VAL A 299 -0.37 -20.97 18.39
C VAL A 299 -0.97 -22.34 18.05
N ALA A 300 -2.14 -22.68 18.59
CA ALA A 300 -2.76 -23.99 18.36
C ALA A 300 -3.27 -24.08 16.93
N GLN A 301 -4.00 -23.06 16.45
CA GLN A 301 -4.47 -22.99 15.08
C GLN A 301 -3.30 -23.04 14.08
N ARG A 302 -2.25 -22.25 14.33
CA ARG A 302 -1.03 -22.28 13.50
C ARG A 302 -0.40 -23.67 13.46
N ARG A 303 -0.23 -24.31 14.62
CA ARG A 303 0.38 -25.63 14.72
C ARG A 303 -0.42 -26.67 13.96
N SER A 304 -1.74 -26.69 14.11
CA SER A 304 -2.62 -27.61 13.37
C SER A 304 -2.47 -27.41 11.87
N TYR A 305 -2.51 -26.16 11.39
CA TYR A 305 -2.34 -25.83 9.98
C TYR A 305 -1.01 -26.32 9.42
N VAL A 306 0.11 -26.08 10.13
CA VAL A 306 1.44 -26.52 9.70
C VAL A 306 1.55 -28.04 9.66
N ILE A 307 0.93 -28.76 10.61
CA ILE A 307 0.90 -30.23 10.62
C ILE A 307 0.09 -30.76 9.44
N GLU A 308 -1.11 -30.24 9.22
CA GLU A 308 -2.01 -30.64 8.13
C GLU A 308 -1.40 -30.40 6.74
N ASN A 309 -0.61 -29.33 6.60
CA ASN A 309 0.01 -28.94 5.33
C ASN A 309 1.50 -29.34 5.24
N SER A 310 1.98 -30.20 6.16
CA SER A 310 3.39 -30.60 6.23
C SER A 310 3.90 -31.29 4.96
N ALA A 311 3.02 -31.92 4.19
CA ALA A 311 3.35 -32.55 2.90
C ALA A 311 3.69 -31.55 1.78
N LEU A 312 3.42 -30.25 1.97
CA LEU A 312 3.79 -29.19 1.03
C LEU A 312 5.24 -28.70 1.22
N VAL A 313 5.92 -29.14 2.28
CA VAL A 313 7.31 -28.78 2.55
C VAL A 313 8.22 -29.68 1.73
N ASP A 314 8.93 -29.09 0.78
CA ASP A 314 9.99 -29.78 0.05
C ASP A 314 11.21 -29.96 0.96
N ALA A 315 11.44 -31.20 1.39
CA ALA A 315 12.55 -31.55 2.26
C ALA A 315 13.92 -31.21 1.64
N ASP A 316 14.03 -31.18 0.30
CA ASP A 316 15.26 -30.87 -0.41
C ASP A 316 15.60 -29.36 -0.39
N THR A 317 14.65 -28.51 0.06
CA THR A 317 14.84 -27.07 0.23
C THR A 317 15.12 -26.64 1.67
N LEU A 318 15.06 -27.57 2.62
CA LEU A 318 15.36 -27.31 4.02
C LEU A 318 16.88 -27.32 4.23
N ASP A 319 17.41 -26.20 4.73
CA ASP A 319 18.81 -26.07 5.14
C ASP A 319 19.00 -26.77 6.50
N ILE A 320 19.12 -28.11 6.48
CA ILE A 320 19.39 -28.98 7.64
C ILE A 320 20.85 -29.42 7.71
#